data_AF-A0A7C4ZAH9-F1
#
_entry.id   AF-A0A7C4ZAH9-F1
#
_cell.length_a   1.000
_cell.length_b   1.000
_cell.length_c   1.000
_cell.angle_alpha   90.00
_cell.angle_beta   90.00
_cell.angle_gamma   90.00
#
_symmetry.space_group_name_H-M   'P 1'
#
loop_
_entity.id
_entity.type
_entity.pdbx_description
1 polymer ?
#
loop_
_entity_poly.entity_id
_entity_poly.type
_entity_poly.pdbx_seq_one_letter_code
_entity_poly.pdbx_strand_id
1 'polypeptide(L)'
;MRRPNIRSAAADFGFLAVIFIAGLAGAAWPLAALVFIAAALTWWWTRRAALARMDLRVRLTQSVIALVMLAAVMALFYWIGLTFGGHT
;
A
#
# COMPACT_ATOMS: atom_id res chain seq x y z
N MET A 1 18.64 -19.59 -8.47
CA MET A 1 17.63 -19.17 -7.48
C MET A 1 17.46 -17.66 -7.53
N ARG A 2 16.24 -17.15 -7.71
CA ARG A 2 15.96 -15.69 -7.73
C ARG A 2 16.11 -15.16 -6.30
N ARG A 3 16.93 -14.12 -6.08
CA ARG A 3 17.10 -13.54 -4.73
C ARG A 3 15.76 -12.95 -4.23
N PRO A 4 15.37 -13.16 -2.96
CA PRO A 4 14.16 -12.57 -2.41
C PRO A 4 14.25 -11.04 -2.41
N ASN A 5 13.18 -10.38 -2.85
CA ASN A 5 13.11 -8.92 -2.91
C ASN A 5 12.73 -8.32 -1.54
N ILE A 6 13.64 -8.43 -0.58
CA ILE A 6 13.46 -8.00 0.81
C ILE A 6 13.10 -6.51 0.89
N ARG A 7 13.64 -5.69 -0.01
CA ARG A 7 13.39 -4.23 -0.03
C ARG A 7 11.94 -3.88 -0.30
N SER A 8 11.27 -4.60 -1.21
CA SER A 8 9.84 -4.37 -1.46
C SER A 8 9.00 -4.79 -0.27
N ALA A 9 9.29 -5.95 0.33
CA ALA A 9 8.57 -6.45 1.49
C ALA A 9 8.70 -5.51 2.71
N ALA A 10 9.90 -4.96 2.92
CA ALA A 10 10.14 -3.99 3.99
C ALA A 10 9.36 -2.68 3.78
N ALA A 11 9.27 -2.19 2.54
CA ALA A 11 8.47 -1.01 2.21
C ALA A 11 6.98 -1.26 2.44
N ASP A 12 6.46 -2.40 1.97
CA ASP A 12 5.06 -2.79 2.14
C ASP A 12 4.71 -2.88 3.64
N PHE A 13 5.57 -3.51 4.46
CA PHE A 13 5.39 -3.57 5.92
C PHE A 13 5.42 -2.19 6.57
N GLY A 14 6.34 -1.30 6.14
CA GLY A 14 6.43 0.06 6.65
C GLY A 14 5.14 0.86 6.43
N PHE A 15 4.54 0.79 5.24
CA PHE A 15 3.27 1.47 4.98
C PHE A 15 2.11 0.89 5.79
N LEU A 16 2.09 -0.43 6.01
CA LEU A 16 1.09 -1.07 6.88
C LEU A 16 1.23 -0.63 8.35
N ALA A 17 2.45 -0.50 8.85
CA ALA A 17 2.67 0.02 10.20
C ALA A 17 2.19 1.48 10.32
N VAL A 18 2.52 2.33 9.35
CA VAL A 18 2.10 3.75 9.35
C VAL A 18 0.58 3.88 9.27
N ILE A 19 -0.10 3.12 8.39
CA ILE A 19 -1.55 3.23 8.26
C ILE A 19 -2.28 2.68 9.50
N PHE A 20 -1.73 1.63 10.13
CA PHE A 20 -2.23 1.13 11.40
C PHE A 20 -2.11 2.19 12.51
N ILE A 21 -0.94 2.84 12.63
CA ILE A 21 -0.73 3.91 13.62
C ILE A 21 -1.66 5.10 13.34
N ALA A 22 -1.86 5.46 12.07
CA ALA A 22 -2.82 6.50 11.70
C ALA A 22 -4.24 6.16 12.16
N GLY A 23 -4.67 4.89 12.00
CA GLY A 23 -5.93 4.40 12.54
C GLY A 23 -5.97 4.43 14.07
N LEU A 24 -4.91 3.96 14.72
CA LEU A 24 -4.78 3.94 16.18
C LEU A 24 -4.89 5.35 16.79
N ALA A 25 -4.34 6.36 16.11
CA ALA A 25 -4.38 7.75 16.53
C ALA A 25 -5.69 8.49 16.13
N GLY A 26 -6.66 7.81 15.50
CA GLY A 26 -7.88 8.45 15.01
C GLY A 26 -7.63 9.52 13.94
N ALA A 27 -6.55 9.39 13.16
CA ALA A 27 -6.15 10.41 12.19
C ALA A 27 -7.23 10.62 11.11
N ALA A 28 -7.37 11.84 10.60
CA ALA A 28 -8.36 12.12 9.57
C ALA A 28 -8.09 11.36 8.26
N TRP A 29 -9.16 11.03 7.52
CA TRP A 29 -9.11 10.33 6.23
C TRP A 29 -8.12 10.89 5.19
N PRO A 30 -7.90 12.22 5.07
CA PRO A 30 -6.88 12.75 4.15
C PRO A 30 -5.47 12.25 4.46
N LEU A 31 -5.14 12.00 5.72
CA LEU A 31 -3.82 11.48 6.10
C LEU A 31 -3.68 10.01 5.67
N ALA A 32 -4.72 9.20 5.85
CA ALA A 32 -4.76 7.83 5.32
C ALA A 32 -4.60 7.80 3.79
N ALA A 33 -5.21 8.74 3.08
CA ALA A 33 -5.08 8.89 1.63
C ALA A 33 -3.63 9.25 1.22
N LEU A 34 -2.94 10.12 1.96
CA LEU A 34 -1.53 10.45 1.70
C LEU A 34 -0.61 9.23 1.87
N VAL A 35 -0.82 8.41 2.90
CA VAL A 35 -0.07 7.17 3.10
C VAL A 35 -0.32 6.20 1.94
N PHE A 36 -1.57 6.10 1.47
CA PHE A 36 -1.92 5.30 0.29
C PHE A 36 -1.21 5.80 -0.98
N ILE A 37 -1.20 7.11 -1.24
CA ILE A 37 -0.50 7.70 -2.39
C ILE A 37 0.99 7.39 -2.32
N ALA A 38 1.63 7.53 -1.16
CA ALA A 38 3.05 7.21 -0.98
C ALA A 38 3.33 5.71 -1.22
N ALA A 39 2.46 4.83 -0.74
CA ALA A 39 2.54 3.39 -0.97
C ALA A 39 2.38 3.05 -2.46
N ALA A 40 1.39 3.63 -3.14
CA ALA A 40 1.15 3.45 -4.57
C ALA A 40 2.34 3.93 -5.44
N LEU A 41 2.92 5.10 -5.11
CA LEU A 41 4.11 5.63 -5.78
C LEU A 41 5.33 4.73 -5.57
N THR A 42 5.53 4.23 -4.35
CA THR A 42 6.62 3.29 -4.03
C THR A 42 6.44 1.95 -4.75
N TRP A 43 5.21 1.44 -4.78
CA TRP A 43 4.84 0.24 -5.53
C TRP A 43 5.13 0.42 -7.04
N TRP A 44 4.71 1.54 -7.62
CA TRP A 44 4.97 1.86 -9.03
C TRP A 44 6.46 1.93 -9.32
N TRP A 45 7.21 2.66 -8.48
CA TRP A 45 8.66 2.82 -8.65
C TRP A 45 9.40 1.50 -8.62
N THR A 46 9.06 0.61 -7.70
CA THR A 46 9.70 -0.71 -7.56
C THR A 46 9.33 -1.68 -8.70
N ARG A 47 8.19 -1.47 -9.38
CA ARG A 47 7.65 -2.38 -10.40
C ARG A 47 7.69 -1.81 -11.83
N ARG A 48 8.10 -0.56 -12.04
CA ARG A 48 8.17 0.10 -13.36
C ARG A 48 8.87 -0.72 -14.44
N ALA A 49 9.98 -1.39 -14.11
CA ALA A 49 10.75 -2.19 -15.08
C ALA A 49 10.08 -3.52 -15.43
N ALA A 50 9.25 -4.07 -14.54
CA ALA A 50 8.43 -5.25 -14.83
C ALA A 50 7.22 -4.85 -15.69
N LEU A 51 6.56 -3.74 -15.34
CA LEU A 51 5.40 -3.22 -16.05
C LEU A 51 5.75 -2.74 -17.47
N ALA A 52 6.94 -2.18 -17.68
CA ALA A 52 7.40 -1.74 -19.00
C ALA A 52 7.59 -2.89 -20.01
N ARG A 53 7.70 -4.14 -19.53
CA ARG A 53 7.85 -5.34 -20.37
C ARG A 53 6.52 -6.00 -20.72
N MET A 54 5.40 -5.46 -20.22
CA MET A 54 4.06 -6.01 -20.44
C MET A 54 3.33 -5.22 -21.53
N ASP A 55 2.44 -5.91 -22.24
CA ASP A 55 1.47 -5.26 -23.13
C ASP A 55 0.60 -4.26 -22.37
N LEU A 56 0.17 -3.18 -23.05
CA LEU A 56 -0.57 -2.09 -22.42
C LEU A 56 -1.84 -2.57 -21.69
N ARG A 57 -2.61 -3.46 -22.30
CA ARG A 57 -3.83 -4.01 -21.68
C ARG A 57 -3.50 -4.78 -20.40
N VAL A 58 -2.52 -5.68 -20.45
CA VAL A 58 -2.07 -6.48 -19.30
C VAL A 58 -1.53 -5.58 -18.20
N ARG A 59 -0.69 -4.61 -18.55
CA ARG A 59 -0.12 -3.63 -17.62
C ARG A 59 -1.22 -2.86 -16.88
N LEU A 60 -2.25 -2.37 -17.58
CA LEU A 60 -3.34 -1.63 -16.97
C LEU A 60 -4.14 -2.53 -16.02
N THR A 61 -4.56 -3.72 -16.47
CA THR A 61 -5.31 -4.67 -15.65
C THR A 61 -4.55 -5.04 -14.38
N GLN A 62 -3.26 -5.40 -14.50
CA GLN A 62 -2.45 -5.78 -13.36
C GLN A 62 -2.18 -4.61 -12.41
N SER A 63 -2.04 -3.39 -12.95
CA SER A 63 -1.88 -2.20 -12.11
C SER A 63 -3.14 -1.89 -11.32
N VAL A 64 -4.31 -1.97 -11.95
CA VAL A 64 -5.61 -1.78 -11.26
C VAL A 64 -5.79 -2.81 -10.16
N ILE A 65 -5.58 -4.10 -10.45
CA ILE A 65 -5.69 -5.17 -9.44
C ILE A 65 -4.75 -4.90 -8.26
N ALA A 66 -3.50 -4.55 -8.54
CA ALA A 66 -2.52 -4.27 -7.49
C ALA A 66 -2.91 -3.07 -6.63
N LEU A 67 -3.39 -1.97 -7.23
CA LEU A 67 -3.84 -0.79 -6.50
C LEU A 67 -5.08 -1.08 -5.65
N VAL A 68 -6.02 -1.89 -6.15
CA VAL A 68 -7.19 -2.33 -5.39
C VAL A 68 -6.79 -3.18 -4.19
N MET A 69 -5.86 -4.13 -4.37
CA MET A 69 -5.35 -4.94 -3.25
C MET A 69 -4.62 -4.08 -2.21
N LEU A 70 -3.80 -3.14 -2.67
CA LEU A 70 -3.08 -2.22 -1.78
C LEU A 70 -4.06 -1.34 -0.99
N ALA A 71 -5.09 -0.81 -1.64
CA ALA A 71 -6.14 -0.03 -0.98
C ALA A 71 -6.91 -0.86 0.06
N ALA A 72 -7.31 -2.09 -0.30
CA ALA A 72 -8.06 -2.98 0.57
C ALA A 72 -7.27 -3.35 1.83
N VAL A 73 -6.01 -3.74 1.67
CA VAL A 73 -5.16 -4.11 2.83
C VAL A 73 -4.89 -2.89 3.72
N MET A 74 -4.60 -1.73 3.13
CA MET A 74 -4.37 -0.52 3.93
C MET A 74 -5.62 -0.06 4.68
N ALA A 75 -6.79 -0.09 4.03
CA ALA A 75 -8.07 0.21 4.67
C ALA A 75 -8.37 -0.74 5.83
N LEU A 76 -8.07 -2.04 5.66
CA LEU A 76 -8.19 -3.02 6.73
C LEU A 76 -7.29 -2.66 7.93
N PHE A 77 -6.01 -2.38 7.71
CA PHE A 77 -5.10 -2.04 8.81
C PHE A 77 -5.46 -0.71 9.49
N TYR A 78 -5.91 0.28 8.72
CA TYR A 78 -6.44 1.52 9.26
C TYR A 78 -7.65 1.28 10.17
N TRP A 79 -8.61 0.47 9.71
CA TRP A 79 -9.80 0.14 10.47
C TRP A 79 -9.50 -0.68 11.74
N ILE A 80 -8.55 -1.61 11.64
CA ILE A 80 -8.02 -2.34 12.81
C ILE A 80 -7.43 -1.33 13.81
N GLY A 81 -6.62 -0.37 13.36
CA GLY A 81 -6.08 0.69 14.21
C GLY A 81 -7.19 1.50 14.91
N LEU A 82 -8.20 1.94 14.15
CA LEU A 82 -9.36 2.66 14.72
C LEU A 82 -10.02 1.86 15.84
N THR A 83 -10.22 0.55 15.62
CA THR A 83 -10.85 -0.35 16.59
C THR A 83 -10.07 -0.46 17.90
N PHE A 84 -8.73 -0.37 17.86
CA PHE A 84 -7.88 -0.50 19.05
C PHE A 84 -7.63 0.80 19.82
N GLY A 85 -7.83 1.98 19.22
CA GLY A 85 -7.50 3.24 19.88
C GLY A 85 -8.10 4.51 19.29
N GLY A 86 -8.60 4.48 18.05
CA GLY A 86 -9.17 5.66 17.38
C GLY A 86 -10.57 6.08 17.86
N HIS A 87 -10.98 5.67 19.06
CA HIS A 87 -12.30 5.96 19.66
C HIS A 87 -12.22 6.81 20.94
N THR A 88 -11.02 7.26 21.34
CA THR A 88 -10.81 8.21 22.44
C THR A 88 -11.04 9.65 21.99
#